data_AF-A0A423E0T1-F1
#
_entry.id   AF-A0A423E0T1-F1
#
_cell.length_a   1.000
_cell.length_b   1.000
_cell.length_c   1.000
_cell.angle_alpha   90.00
_cell.angle_beta   90.00
_cell.angle_gamma   90.00
#
_symmetry.space_group_name_H-M   'P 1'
#
loop_
_entity.id
_entity.type
_entity.pdbx_description
1 polymer ?
#
loop_
_entity_poly.entity_id
_entity_poly.type
_entity_poly.pdbx_seq_one_letter_code
_entity_poly.pdbx_strand_id
1 'polypeptide(L)'
;MRRYWLVMVVMGVLTGCQTTHEQLINQGYPPAYADGFQDGCSSGRQAAGVMAGDFRKDVPRYLHNRQYESGWDDGFRQCHAMQENQDLQEYRARHWDERDEQWQEEKDRDAARAYRRK
;
A
#
# COMPACT_ATOMS: atom_id res chain seq x y z
N MET A 1 -29.70 11.15 24.32
CA MET A 1 -28.23 11.10 24.56
C MET A 1 -27.55 9.95 23.82
N ARG A 2 -27.86 8.67 24.09
CA ARG A 2 -27.22 7.50 23.43
C ARG A 2 -27.37 7.43 21.91
N ARG A 3 -28.53 7.86 21.38
CA ARG A 3 -28.78 7.97 19.93
C ARG A 3 -27.91 9.03 19.26
N TYR A 4 -27.70 10.19 19.89
CA TYR A 4 -26.83 11.25 19.36
C TYR A 4 -25.36 10.86 19.40
N TRP A 5 -24.95 10.08 20.40
CA TRP A 5 -23.59 9.54 20.50
C TRP A 5 -23.31 8.51 19.39
N LEU A 6 -24.27 7.62 19.11
CA LEU A 6 -24.17 6.68 17.98
C LEU A 6 -24.12 7.40 16.63
N VAL A 7 -24.90 8.47 16.45
CA VAL A 7 -24.87 9.28 15.22
C VAL A 7 -23.53 10.00 15.06
N MET A 8 -22.95 10.55 16.14
CA MET A 8 -21.61 11.17 16.09
C MET A 8 -20.50 10.15 15.78
N VAL A 9 -20.56 8.94 16.33
CA VAL A 9 -19.58 7.87 16.03
C VAL A 9 -19.69 7.42 14.57
N VAL A 10 -20.90 7.24 14.05
CA VAL A 10 -21.12 6.90 12.64
C VAL A 10 -20.64 8.01 11.70
N MET A 11 -20.82 9.27 12.07
CA MET A 11 -20.35 10.42 11.28
C MET A 11 -18.82 10.56 11.29
N GLY A 12 -18.15 10.12 12.36
CA GLY A 12 -16.68 10.12 12.47
C GLY A 12 -15.97 9.03 11.64
N VAL A 13 -16.66 7.94 11.30
CA VAL A 13 -16.10 6.86 10.45
C VAL A 13 -16.16 7.22 8.95
N LEU A 14 -16.87 8.29 8.59
CA LEU A 14 -17.03 8.76 7.21
C LEU A 14 -15.99 9.81 6.79
N THR A 15 -14.96 10.10 7.60
CA THR A 15 -13.81 10.90 7.16
C THR A 15 -13.00 10.07 6.15
N GLY A 16 -13.37 10.25 4.88
CA GLY A 16 -13.12 9.32 3.80
C GLY A 16 -11.66 9.16 3.39
N CYS A 17 -11.46 8.21 2.48
CA CYS A 17 -10.25 8.11 1.66
C CYS A 17 -10.00 9.46 0.98
N GLN A 18 -9.15 10.29 1.59
CA GLN A 18 -8.67 11.48 0.91
C GLN A 18 -7.77 10.99 -0.22
N THR A 19 -8.08 11.41 -1.45
CA THR A 19 -7.22 11.09 -2.58
C THR A 19 -5.91 11.85 -2.43
N THR A 20 -4.78 11.23 -2.78
CA THR A 20 -3.47 11.88 -2.71
C THR A 20 -3.43 13.16 -3.55
N HIS A 21 -4.22 13.21 -4.62
CA HIS A 21 -4.44 14.40 -5.41
C HIS A 21 -4.93 15.59 -4.55
N GLU A 22 -6.05 15.44 -3.83
CA GLU A 22 -6.59 16.51 -2.98
C GLU A 22 -5.60 16.94 -1.88
N GLN A 23 -4.82 15.99 -1.35
CA GLN A 23 -3.78 16.30 -0.37
C GLN A 23 -2.69 17.19 -0.98
N LEU A 24 -2.23 16.89 -2.20
CA LEU A 24 -1.23 17.69 -2.90
C LEU A 24 -1.77 19.10 -3.21
N ILE A 25 -3.03 19.21 -3.66
CA ILE A 25 -3.65 20.52 -3.88
C ILE A 25 -3.68 21.34 -2.58
N ASN A 26 -4.10 20.73 -1.46
CA ASN A 26 -4.16 21.41 -0.17
C ASN A 26 -2.78 21.81 0.37
N GLN A 27 -1.72 21.10 -0.04
CA GLN A 27 -0.32 21.45 0.27
C GLN A 27 0.25 22.53 -0.65
N GLY A 28 -0.53 23.00 -1.64
CA GLY A 28 -0.12 24.06 -2.57
C GLY A 28 0.58 23.56 -3.83
N TYR A 29 0.55 22.26 -4.12
CA TYR A 29 1.09 21.75 -5.37
C TYR A 29 0.20 22.16 -6.56
N PRO A 30 0.79 22.41 -7.74
CA PRO A 30 0.02 22.72 -8.94
C PRO A 30 -0.96 21.59 -9.31
N PRO A 31 -2.16 21.90 -9.82
CA PRO A 31 -3.12 20.86 -10.24
C PRO A 31 -2.56 19.88 -11.27
N ALA A 32 -1.75 20.35 -12.21
CA ALA A 32 -1.12 19.48 -13.18
C ALA A 32 -0.15 18.47 -12.56
N TYR A 33 0.55 18.85 -11.48
CA TYR A 33 1.40 17.93 -10.72
C TYR A 33 0.56 16.89 -9.98
N ALA A 34 -0.51 17.31 -9.31
CA ALA A 34 -1.40 16.41 -8.58
C ALA A 34 -2.08 15.39 -9.52
N ASP A 35 -2.53 15.83 -10.69
CA ASP A 35 -3.07 14.95 -11.75
C ASP A 35 -2.03 13.91 -12.19
N GLY A 36 -0.82 14.39 -12.52
CA GLY A 36 0.28 13.52 -12.92
C GLY A 36 0.60 12.50 -11.85
N PHE A 37 0.69 12.92 -10.59
CA PHE A 37 0.96 12.06 -9.44
C PHE A 37 -0.08 10.96 -9.28
N GLN A 38 -1.37 11.28 -9.40
CA GLN A 38 -2.44 10.29 -9.31
C GLN A 38 -2.34 9.24 -10.43
N ASP A 39 -2.14 9.68 -11.67
CA ASP A 39 -1.99 8.80 -12.84
C ASP A 39 -0.73 7.92 -12.73
N GLY A 40 0.39 8.52 -12.32
CA GLY A 40 1.66 7.85 -12.08
C GLY A 40 1.54 6.79 -10.99
N CYS A 41 0.90 7.13 -9.85
CA CYS A 41 0.72 6.21 -8.74
C CYS A 41 -0.16 4.99 -9.10
N SER A 42 -1.24 5.21 -9.88
CA SER A 42 -2.04 4.10 -10.43
C SER A 42 -1.20 3.16 -11.30
N SER A 43 -0.40 3.75 -12.19
CA SER A 43 0.50 3.03 -13.08
C SER A 43 1.61 2.29 -12.35
N GLY A 44 2.19 2.88 -11.30
CA GLY A 44 3.24 2.29 -10.48
C GLY A 44 2.76 1.07 -9.71
N ARG A 45 1.54 1.11 -9.14
CA ARG A 45 0.93 -0.06 -8.49
C ARG A 45 0.69 -1.20 -9.47
N GLN A 46 0.17 -0.89 -10.66
CA GLN A 46 -0.05 -1.92 -11.68
C GLN A 46 1.28 -2.53 -12.15
N ALA A 47 2.32 -1.71 -12.33
CA ALA A 47 3.66 -2.18 -12.70
C ALA A 47 4.30 -3.06 -11.62
N ALA A 48 3.99 -2.83 -10.34
CA ALA A 48 4.40 -3.67 -9.23
C ALA A 48 3.57 -4.98 -9.10
N GLY A 49 2.63 -5.25 -10.02
CA GLY A 49 1.91 -6.52 -10.07
C GLY A 49 0.50 -6.49 -9.46
N VAL A 50 0.01 -5.34 -9.02
CA VAL A 50 -1.36 -5.21 -8.53
C VAL A 50 -2.33 -5.27 -9.70
N MET A 51 -3.17 -6.30 -9.74
CA MET A 51 -4.21 -6.47 -10.77
C MET A 51 -5.31 -5.37 -10.69
N ALA A 52 -5.40 -4.69 -9.55
CA ALA A 52 -6.32 -3.59 -9.31
C ALA A 52 -5.64 -2.22 -9.57
N GLY A 53 -5.83 -1.69 -10.77
CA GLY A 53 -5.36 -0.36 -11.16
C GLY A 53 -5.07 -0.32 -12.65
N ASP A 54 -5.46 0.77 -13.31
CA ASP A 54 -5.18 0.98 -14.72
C ASP A 54 -3.89 1.77 -14.89
N PHE A 55 -3.05 1.36 -15.85
CA PHE A 55 -1.95 2.18 -16.33
C PHE A 55 -2.55 3.42 -17.00
N ARG A 56 -2.24 4.59 -16.44
CA ARG A 56 -2.71 5.89 -16.91
C ARG A 56 -1.51 6.78 -17.13
N LYS A 57 -1.27 7.14 -18.39
CA LYS A 57 -0.27 8.13 -18.78
C LYS A 57 -0.82 8.92 -19.96
N ASP A 58 -1.20 10.16 -19.71
CA ASP A 58 -1.55 11.09 -20.79
C ASP A 58 -0.24 11.51 -21.49
N VAL A 59 0.13 10.79 -22.54
CA VAL A 59 1.42 10.97 -23.23
C VAL A 59 1.57 12.39 -23.80
N PRO A 60 0.59 12.97 -24.51
CA PRO A 60 0.68 14.37 -24.94
C PRO A 60 0.92 15.32 -23.77
N ARG A 61 0.18 15.18 -22.67
CA ARG A 61 0.35 16.04 -21.50
C ARG A 61 1.69 15.83 -20.81
N TYR A 62 2.17 14.59 -20.73
CA TYR A 62 3.49 14.24 -20.20
C TYR A 62 4.62 14.90 -20.99
N LEU A 63 4.52 14.96 -22.32
CA LEU A 63 5.56 15.56 -23.16
C LEU A 63 5.56 17.09 -23.14
N HIS A 64 4.41 17.72 -22.87
CA HIS A 64 4.26 19.18 -23.00
C HIS A 64 4.08 19.92 -21.67
N ASN A 65 3.76 19.23 -20.58
CA ASN A 65 3.54 19.82 -19.27
C ASN A 65 4.53 19.24 -18.25
N ARG A 66 5.58 20.02 -17.95
CA ARG A 66 6.62 19.66 -16.98
C ARG A 66 6.06 19.30 -15.59
N GLN A 67 4.99 19.96 -15.14
CA GLN A 67 4.42 19.68 -13.82
C GLN A 67 3.74 18.31 -13.81
N TYR A 68 3.01 17.98 -14.87
CA TYR A 68 2.41 16.66 -15.02
C TYR A 68 3.46 15.56 -15.18
N GLU A 69 4.51 15.81 -15.99
CA GLU A 69 5.67 14.91 -16.13
C GLU A 69 6.28 14.56 -14.77
N SER A 70 6.67 15.59 -14.00
CA SER A 70 7.28 15.42 -12.68
C SER A 70 6.34 14.72 -11.70
N GLY A 71 5.07 15.12 -11.67
CA GLY A 71 4.06 14.46 -10.84
C GLY A 71 3.94 12.98 -11.17
N TRP A 72 3.86 12.65 -12.46
CA TRP A 72 3.73 11.27 -12.93
C TRP A 72 4.94 10.41 -12.55
N ASP A 73 6.16 10.90 -12.76
CA ASP A 73 7.38 10.17 -12.41
C ASP A 73 7.50 9.94 -10.89
N ASP A 74 7.18 10.95 -10.09
CA ASP A 74 7.19 10.87 -8.62
C ASP A 74 6.16 9.87 -8.11
N GLY A 75 4.91 10.00 -8.58
CA GLY A 75 3.81 9.11 -8.20
C GLY A 75 4.08 7.67 -8.60
N PHE A 76 4.60 7.44 -9.82
CA PHE A 76 4.97 6.10 -10.29
C PHE A 76 6.00 5.46 -9.37
N ARG A 77 7.10 6.16 -9.11
CA ARG A 77 8.20 5.63 -8.29
C ARG A 77 7.76 5.34 -6.87
N GLN A 78 7.03 6.27 -6.25
CA GLN A 78 6.62 6.13 -4.86
C GLN A 78 5.64 4.96 -4.67
N CYS A 79 4.61 4.86 -5.51
CA CYS A 79 3.60 3.82 -5.35
C CYS A 79 4.09 2.45 -5.82
N HIS A 80 4.98 2.38 -6.80
CA HIS A 80 5.67 1.13 -7.17
C HIS A 80 6.49 0.61 -5.99
N ALA A 81 7.35 1.44 -5.40
CA ALA A 81 8.19 1.05 -4.28
C ALA A 81 7.37 0.70 -3.02
N MET A 82 6.26 1.41 -2.78
CA MET A 82 5.36 1.09 -1.67
C MET A 82 4.76 -0.31 -1.83
N GLN A 83 4.30 -0.63 -3.05
CA GLN A 83 3.73 -1.94 -3.33
C GLN A 83 4.77 -3.06 -3.25
N GLU A 84 5.93 -2.88 -3.86
CA GLU A 84 7.03 -3.85 -3.80
C GLU A 84 7.45 -4.14 -2.35
N ASN A 85 7.52 -3.10 -1.51
CA ASN A 85 7.80 -3.27 -0.08
C ASN A 85 6.69 -4.02 0.66
N GLN A 86 5.42 -3.78 0.33
CA GLN A 86 4.30 -4.53 0.92
C GLN A 86 4.38 -6.01 0.56
N ASP A 87 4.62 -6.33 -0.72
CA ASP A 87 4.77 -7.70 -1.20
C ASP A 87 5.94 -8.41 -0.50
N LEU A 88 7.08 -7.72 -0.33
CA LEU A 88 8.23 -8.24 0.41
C LEU A 88 7.93 -8.47 1.89
N GLN A 89 7.18 -7.58 2.53
CA GLN A 89 6.76 -7.74 3.92
C GLN A 89 5.81 -8.93 4.08
N GLU A 90 4.84 -9.07 3.18
CA GLU A 90 3.89 -10.19 3.19
C GLU A 90 4.60 -11.53 2.95
N TYR A 91 5.53 -11.57 1.99
CA TYR A 91 6.40 -12.73 1.76
C TYR A 91 7.18 -13.09 3.03
N ARG A 92 7.82 -12.09 3.67
CA ARG A 92 8.60 -12.31 4.89
C ARG A 92 7.74 -12.82 6.05
N ALA A 93 6.56 -12.25 6.25
CA ALA A 93 5.65 -12.65 7.32
C ALA A 93 5.26 -14.13 7.17
N ARG A 94 4.80 -14.53 5.98
CA ARG A 94 4.42 -15.92 5.69
C ARG A 94 5.54 -16.92 5.95
N HIS A 95 6.75 -16.64 5.44
CA HIS A 95 7.86 -17.59 5.55
C HIS A 95 8.58 -17.57 6.90
N TRP A 96 8.46 -16.48 7.66
CA TRP A 96 8.97 -16.45 9.03
C TRP A 96 8.09 -17.32 9.94
N ASP A 97 6.77 -17.17 9.85
CA ASP A 97 5.81 -17.93 10.65
C ASP A 97 5.94 -19.44 10.40
N GLU A 98 6.01 -19.88 9.13
CA GLU A 98 6.19 -21.29 8.77
C GLU A 98 7.46 -21.92 9.37
N ARG A 99 8.58 -21.19 9.38
CA ARG A 99 9.83 -21.70 9.98
C ARG A 99 9.74 -21.79 11.50
N ASP A 100 9.14 -20.79 12.13
CA ASP A 100 8.97 -20.78 13.58
C ASP A 100 8.08 -21.94 14.02
N GLU A 101 6.98 -22.22 13.30
CA GLU A 101 6.12 -23.38 13.55
C GLU A 101 6.88 -24.71 13.44
N GLN A 102 7.63 -24.91 12.35
CA GLN A 102 8.44 -26.12 12.17
C GLN A 102 9.47 -26.31 13.30
N TRP A 103 10.11 -25.22 13.72
CA TRP A 103 11.07 -25.25 14.81
C TRP A 103 10.42 -25.62 16.15
N GLN A 104 9.20 -25.14 16.43
CA GLN A 104 8.47 -25.54 17.64
C GLN A 104 8.12 -27.03 17.60
N GLU A 105 7.64 -27.55 16.46
CA GLU A 105 7.33 -28.98 16.32
C GLU A 105 8.56 -29.87 16.54
N GLU A 106 9.72 -29.47 16.03
CA GLU A 106 10.97 -30.23 16.21
C GLU A 106 11.35 -30.34 17.69
N LYS A 107 11.27 -29.23 18.44
CA LYS A 107 11.51 -29.25 19.89
C LYS A 107 10.55 -30.16 20.63
N ASP A 108 9.26 -30.10 20.29
CA ASP A 108 8.23 -30.92 20.94
C ASP A 108 8.45 -32.42 20.66
N ARG A 109 8.83 -32.76 19.42
CA ARG A 109 9.20 -34.15 19.05
C ARG A 109 10.43 -34.62 19.82
N ASP A 110 11.46 -33.78 19.94
CA ASP A 110 12.68 -34.13 20.66
C ASP A 110 12.43 -34.27 22.17
N ALA A 111 11.61 -33.40 22.76
CA ALA A 111 11.15 -33.54 24.13
C ALA A 111 10.40 -34.87 24.32
N ALA A 112 9.45 -35.20 23.44
CA ALA A 112 8.71 -36.45 23.50
C ALA A 112 9.62 -37.70 23.36
N ARG A 113 10.65 -37.65 22.51
CA ARG A 113 11.66 -38.71 22.38
C ARG A 113 12.48 -38.87 23.65
N ALA A 114 12.86 -37.78 24.30
CA ALA A 114 13.58 -37.81 25.56
C ALA A 114 12.76 -38.45 26.68
N TYR A 115 11.46 -38.14 26.77
CA TYR A 115 10.56 -38.76 27.76
C TYR A 115 10.31 -40.25 27.53
N ARG A 116 10.27 -40.73 26.27
CA ARG A 116 10.11 -42.18 25.98
C ARG A 116 11.36 -43.03 26.24
N ARG A 117 12.53 -42.41 26.42
CA ARG A 117 13.80 -43.11 26.71
C ARG A 117 14.06 -43.29 28.21
N LYS A 118 13.15 -42.83 29.08
CA LYS A 118 13.11 -43.10 30.52
C LYS A 118 12.06 -44.16 30.82
#